data_AF-A0A0S2M8W4-F1
#
_entry.id   AF-A0A0S2M8W4-F1
#
_cell.length_a   1.000
_cell.length_b   1.000
_cell.length_c   1.000
_cell.angle_alpha   90.00
_cell.angle_beta   90.00
_cell.angle_gamma   90.00
#
_symmetry.space_group_name_H-M   'P 1'
#
loop_
_entity.id
_entity.type
_entity.pdbx_description
1 polymer ?
#
loop_
_entity_poly.entity_id
_entity_poly.type
_entity_poly.pdbx_seq_one_letter_code
_entity_poly.pdbx_strand_id
1 'polypeptide(L)'
;STGLTVCYTFRLLYYLVISEFNFYSLNMINDKSYKMMKGMLGLIFLIIMGGSMFMWLMFKTPYFILLSQGMKMMTLLMIISGMILGYESSLFSLNYTLKTLNKMSMSILSTMWNMPIISTFGVNFYIILMGKKIYDNLDQGWFEYLGGQNFYKTLFFSLNYIQFIYKHNLKIYLLLMILWIIILMMMFYLNSLMSA
;
A
#
# COMPACT_ATOMS: atom_id res chain seq x y z
N SER A 1 4.09 -24.44 16.14
CA SER A 1 3.75 -23.09 16.66
C SER A 1 3.78 -23.05 18.19
N THR A 2 3.06 -23.96 18.87
CA THR A 2 2.92 -23.97 20.36
C THR A 2 4.22 -23.89 21.16
N GLY A 3 5.25 -24.68 20.82
CA GLY A 3 6.54 -24.57 21.52
C GLY A 3 7.29 -23.25 21.25
N LEU A 4 7.18 -22.72 20.02
CA LEU A 4 7.83 -21.46 19.64
C LEU A 4 7.14 -20.23 20.26
N THR A 5 5.82 -20.26 20.44
CA THR A 5 5.09 -19.20 21.14
C THR A 5 5.55 -19.12 22.60
N VAL A 6 5.74 -20.28 23.24
CA VAL A 6 6.29 -20.34 24.61
C VAL A 6 7.73 -19.82 24.64
N CYS A 7 8.59 -20.27 23.73
CA CYS A 7 9.96 -19.78 23.58
C CYS A 7 10.02 -18.25 23.45
N TYR A 8 9.16 -17.66 22.62
CA TYR A 8 9.07 -16.20 22.48
C TYR A 8 8.63 -15.50 23.77
N THR A 9 7.61 -16.02 24.46
CA THR A 9 7.14 -15.43 25.74
C THR A 9 8.22 -15.48 26.82
N PHE A 10 8.93 -16.59 26.95
CA PHE A 10 10.01 -16.72 27.94
C PHE A 10 11.23 -15.86 27.60
N ARG A 11 11.57 -15.73 26.31
CA ARG A 11 12.61 -14.79 25.87
C ARG A 11 12.26 -13.34 26.22
N LEU A 12 10.99 -12.94 26.04
CA LEU A 12 10.52 -11.60 26.41
C LEU A 12 10.54 -11.38 27.93
N LEU A 13 10.08 -12.36 28.70
CA LEU A 13 10.15 -12.33 30.16
C LEU A 13 11.59 -12.20 30.65
N TYR A 14 12.53 -12.90 30.01
CA TYR A 14 13.94 -12.81 30.36
C TYR A 14 14.46 -11.38 30.19
N TYR A 15 14.26 -10.75 29.03
CA TYR A 15 14.80 -9.41 28.77
C TYR A 15 14.11 -8.26 29.54
N LEU A 16 12.87 -8.45 29.99
CA LEU A 16 12.14 -7.41 30.72
C LEU A 16 12.28 -7.52 32.24
N VAL A 17 12.29 -8.75 32.77
CA VAL A 17 12.15 -8.99 34.21
C VAL A 17 13.37 -9.66 34.82
N ILE A 18 13.99 -10.63 34.14
CA ILE A 18 15.05 -11.47 34.72
C ILE A 18 16.43 -10.84 34.49
N SER A 19 16.66 -10.25 33.33
CA SER A 19 17.94 -9.62 32.99
C SER A 19 18.17 -8.34 33.78
N GLU A 20 19.43 -7.92 33.83
CA GLU A 20 19.83 -6.67 34.43
C GLU A 20 19.10 -5.47 33.79
N PHE A 21 18.93 -4.43 34.61
CA PHE A 21 18.19 -3.23 34.25
C PHE A 21 18.96 -2.41 33.20
N ASN A 22 18.52 -2.50 31.93
CA ASN A 22 19.20 -1.90 30.77
C ASN A 22 18.74 -0.48 30.41
N PHE A 23 18.03 0.22 31.29
CA PHE A 23 17.60 1.59 31.02
C PHE A 23 18.70 2.62 31.34
N TYR A 24 18.56 3.84 30.83
CA TYR A 24 19.53 4.94 31.09
C TYR A 24 19.63 5.29 32.59
N SER A 25 20.69 5.98 33.02
CA SER A 25 20.85 6.33 34.43
C SER A 25 19.75 7.28 34.97
N LEU A 26 19.14 8.09 34.09
CA LEU A 26 18.07 9.03 34.43
C LEU A 26 16.69 8.43 34.10
N ASN A 27 16.18 7.55 34.97
CA ASN A 27 14.83 6.99 34.80
C ASN A 27 13.86 7.44 35.88
N MET A 28 12.63 7.70 35.48
CA MET A 28 11.50 7.99 36.35
C MET A 28 10.39 6.95 36.13
N ILE A 29 10.60 5.73 36.63
CA ILE A 29 9.60 4.65 36.54
C ILE A 29 8.54 4.91 37.61
N ASN A 30 7.28 5.05 37.19
CA ASN A 30 6.17 5.34 38.10
C ASN A 30 4.84 4.72 37.61
N ASP A 31 4.39 3.65 38.26
CA ASP A 31 3.15 2.93 37.91
C ASP A 31 1.91 3.37 38.72
N LYS A 32 1.91 4.56 39.33
CA LYS A 32 0.85 5.02 40.25
C LYS A 32 -0.49 5.38 39.60
N SER A 33 -0.67 5.20 38.29
CA SER A 33 -1.90 5.62 37.61
C SER A 33 -3.04 4.62 37.85
N TYR A 34 -3.92 4.95 38.81
CA TYR A 34 -5.06 4.10 39.18
C TYR A 34 -5.98 3.72 37.99
N LYS A 35 -6.14 4.61 37.00
CA LYS A 35 -6.95 4.33 35.80
C LYS A 35 -6.36 3.17 34.98
N MET A 36 -5.05 3.14 34.80
CA MET A 36 -4.35 2.07 34.06
C MET A 36 -4.41 0.75 34.83
N MET A 37 -4.12 0.78 36.14
CA MET A 37 -4.16 -0.40 37.00
C MET A 37 -5.56 -1.05 37.02
N LYS A 38 -6.62 -0.25 37.09
CA LYS A 38 -8.00 -0.76 37.06
C LYS A 38 -8.31 -1.48 35.75
N GLY A 39 -7.81 -0.97 34.62
CA GLY A 39 -7.95 -1.62 33.31
C GLY A 39 -7.20 -2.95 33.23
N MET A 40 -5.94 -2.98 33.68
CA MET A 40 -5.11 -4.19 33.70
C MET A 40 -5.72 -5.30 34.58
N LEU A 41 -6.20 -4.97 35.78
CA LEU A 41 -6.84 -5.93 36.68
C LEU A 41 -8.14 -6.52 36.08
N GLY A 42 -8.94 -5.68 35.42
CA GLY A 42 -10.16 -6.16 34.73
C GLY A 42 -9.85 -7.17 33.62
N LEU A 43 -8.78 -6.93 32.85
CA LEU A 43 -8.33 -7.87 31.82
C LEU A 43 -7.83 -9.19 32.41
N ILE A 44 -7.03 -9.15 33.48
CA ILE A 44 -6.53 -10.36 34.14
C ILE A 44 -7.70 -11.23 34.63
N PHE A 45 -8.71 -10.61 35.25
CA PHE A 45 -9.89 -11.32 35.71
C PHE A 45 -10.64 -12.00 34.55
N LEU A 46 -10.81 -11.29 33.43
CA LEU A 46 -11.49 -11.82 32.24
C LEU A 46 -10.71 -12.97 31.61
N ILE A 47 -9.38 -12.93 31.58
CA ILE A 47 -8.54 -14.01 31.02
C ILE A 47 -8.71 -15.30 31.83
N ILE A 48 -8.74 -15.21 33.18
CA ILE A 48 -8.85 -16.38 34.06
C ILE A 48 -10.23 -17.03 33.93
N MET A 49 -11.31 -16.25 33.95
CA MET A 49 -12.68 -16.77 33.93
C MET A 49 -13.22 -17.03 32.53
N GLY A 50 -12.82 -16.22 31.54
CA GLY A 50 -13.44 -16.21 30.21
C GLY A 50 -13.26 -17.52 29.46
N GLY A 51 -12.08 -18.14 29.52
CA GLY A 51 -11.82 -19.38 28.78
C GLY A 51 -12.73 -20.54 29.18
N SER A 52 -12.94 -20.73 30.49
CA SER A 52 -13.83 -21.78 31.01
C SER A 52 -15.30 -21.47 30.73
N MET A 53 -15.72 -20.21 30.91
CA MET A 53 -17.08 -19.76 30.61
C MET A 53 -17.43 -19.94 29.12
N PHE A 54 -16.55 -19.54 28.21
CA PHE A 54 -16.78 -19.71 26.77
C PHE A 54 -16.84 -21.17 26.35
N MET A 55 -16.04 -22.05 26.96
CA MET A 55 -16.09 -23.48 26.65
C MET A 55 -17.48 -24.06 26.96
N TRP A 56 -18.06 -23.71 28.11
CA TRP A 56 -19.40 -24.18 28.49
C TRP A 56 -20.53 -23.55 27.67
N LEU A 57 -20.39 -22.28 27.28
CA LEU A 57 -21.43 -21.58 26.51
C LEU A 57 -21.45 -21.96 25.02
N MET A 58 -20.28 -22.08 24.39
CA MET A 58 -20.21 -22.30 22.94
C MET A 58 -20.36 -23.77 22.55
N PHE A 59 -19.77 -24.69 23.32
CA PHE A 59 -19.78 -26.11 22.96
C PHE A 59 -20.90 -26.86 23.70
N LYS A 60 -22.09 -26.89 23.08
CA LYS A 60 -23.25 -27.64 23.62
C LYS A 60 -23.08 -29.16 23.54
N THR A 61 -22.25 -29.66 22.62
CA THR A 61 -21.98 -31.09 22.44
C THR A 61 -20.47 -31.35 22.52
N PRO A 62 -19.95 -31.95 23.61
CA PRO A 62 -18.53 -32.24 23.71
C PRO A 62 -18.14 -33.35 22.71
N TYR A 63 -17.14 -33.09 21.88
CA TYR A 63 -16.54 -34.12 21.03
C TYR A 63 -15.63 -35.02 21.86
N PHE A 64 -15.92 -36.33 21.89
CA PHE A 64 -15.05 -37.31 22.54
C PHE A 64 -13.90 -37.70 21.60
N ILE A 65 -12.66 -37.46 22.02
CA ILE A 65 -11.46 -37.73 21.24
C ILE A 65 -10.63 -38.81 21.96
N LEU A 66 -10.54 -40.00 21.36
CA LEU A 66 -9.68 -41.09 21.82
C LEU A 66 -8.28 -40.92 21.22
N LEU A 67 -7.33 -40.47 22.04
CA LEU A 67 -5.92 -40.32 21.67
C LEU A 67 -5.06 -41.28 22.50
N SER A 68 -3.96 -41.76 21.92
CA SER A 68 -2.92 -42.45 22.68
C SER A 68 -2.32 -41.52 23.74
N GLN A 69 -1.83 -42.09 24.85
CA GLN A 69 -1.32 -41.30 25.98
C GLN A 69 -0.25 -40.27 25.57
N GLY A 70 0.61 -40.62 24.60
CA GLY A 70 1.63 -39.72 24.07
C GLY A 70 1.03 -38.49 23.38
N MET A 71 0.03 -38.67 22.52
CA MET A 71 -0.62 -37.56 21.82
C MET A 71 -1.40 -36.65 22.77
N LYS A 72 -2.01 -37.21 23.81
CA LYS A 72 -2.76 -36.44 24.82
C LYS A 72 -1.85 -35.49 25.61
N MET A 73 -0.60 -35.88 25.87
CA MET A 73 0.36 -35.07 26.64
C MET A 73 1.29 -34.21 25.78
N MET A 74 1.18 -34.30 24.45
CA MET A 74 2.12 -33.66 23.53
C MET A 74 2.18 -32.13 23.69
N THR A 75 1.05 -31.47 23.94
CA THR A 75 1.01 -30.02 24.15
C THR A 75 1.84 -29.61 25.36
N LEU A 76 1.73 -30.35 26.46
CA LEU A 76 2.45 -30.09 27.69
C LEU A 76 3.96 -30.31 27.52
N LEU A 77 4.38 -31.36 26.81
CA LEU A 77 5.78 -31.60 26.45
C LEU A 77 6.36 -30.48 25.58
N MET A 78 5.57 -29.97 24.62
CA MET A 78 5.98 -28.85 23.75
C MET A 78 6.09 -27.53 24.52
N ILE A 79 5.25 -27.32 25.54
CA ILE A 79 5.36 -26.14 26.43
C ILE A 79 6.67 -26.23 27.22
N ILE A 80 6.95 -27.36 27.89
CA ILE A 80 8.17 -27.52 28.71
C ILE A 80 9.44 -27.34 27.88
N SER A 81 9.53 -28.01 26.73
CA SER A 81 10.67 -27.83 25.81
C SER A 81 10.80 -26.40 25.29
N GLY A 82 9.67 -25.73 25.00
CA GLY A 82 9.66 -24.32 24.61
C GLY A 82 10.19 -23.38 25.68
N MET A 83 9.90 -23.64 26.97
CA MET A 83 10.43 -22.85 28.09
C MET A 83 11.94 -22.94 28.18
N ILE A 84 12.47 -24.18 28.14
CA ILE A 84 13.92 -24.45 28.23
C ILE A 84 14.66 -23.77 27.07
N LEU A 85 14.18 -23.98 25.84
CA LEU A 85 14.77 -23.36 24.65
C LEU A 85 14.70 -21.83 24.69
N GLY A 86 13.58 -21.27 25.15
CA GLY A 86 13.42 -19.82 25.29
C GLY A 86 14.45 -19.22 26.23
N TYR A 87 14.61 -19.80 27.41
CA TYR A 87 15.55 -19.35 28.43
C TYR A 87 17.02 -19.48 27.98
N GLU A 88 17.41 -20.64 27.44
CA GLU A 88 18.77 -20.86 26.92
C GLU A 88 19.09 -19.90 25.77
N SER A 89 18.12 -19.65 24.88
CA SER A 89 18.31 -18.73 23.76
C SER A 89 18.49 -17.27 24.18
N SER A 90 18.05 -16.89 25.38
CA SER A 90 18.17 -15.52 25.88
C SER A 90 19.45 -15.25 26.68
N LEU A 91 20.16 -16.30 27.11
CA LEU A 91 21.43 -16.20 27.82
C LEU A 91 22.59 -15.92 26.86
N PHE A 92 22.63 -14.71 26.28
CA PHE A 92 23.78 -14.27 25.50
C PHE A 92 24.83 -13.64 26.41
N SER A 93 26.04 -14.21 26.39
CA SER A 93 27.24 -13.59 26.94
C SER A 93 28.02 -12.88 25.83
N LEU A 94 28.80 -11.87 26.21
CA LEU A 94 29.60 -11.05 25.28
C LEU A 94 30.67 -11.87 24.52
N ASN A 95 31.02 -13.07 24.99
CA ASN A 95 32.09 -13.89 24.41
C ASN A 95 31.60 -14.92 23.37
N TYR A 96 30.33 -14.86 22.95
CA TYR A 96 29.82 -15.77 21.93
C TYR A 96 30.12 -15.30 20.51
N THR A 97 30.55 -16.23 19.66
CA THR A 97 30.67 -15.98 18.22
C THR A 97 29.31 -15.66 17.62
N LEU A 98 29.23 -14.58 16.84
CA LEU A 98 28.00 -14.13 16.19
C LEU A 98 27.58 -15.13 15.10
N LYS A 99 26.78 -16.14 15.48
CA LYS A 99 26.26 -17.18 14.58
C LYS A 99 25.46 -16.59 13.40
N THR A 100 24.88 -15.40 13.56
CA THR A 100 24.15 -14.68 12.51
C THR A 100 25.07 -14.22 11.37
N LEU A 101 26.31 -13.79 11.67
CA LEU A 101 27.28 -13.43 10.64
C LEU A 101 27.69 -14.65 9.80
N ASN A 102 27.83 -15.81 10.45
CA ASN A 102 28.22 -17.04 9.77
C ASN A 102 27.10 -17.66 8.92
N LYS A 103 25.83 -17.35 9.23
CA LYS A 103 24.66 -17.87 8.51
C LYS A 103 23.71 -16.74 8.15
N MET A 104 23.98 -16.09 7.03
CA MET A 104 23.09 -15.06 6.47
C MET A 104 21.67 -15.58 6.20
N SER A 105 21.48 -16.88 5.97
CA SER A 105 20.12 -17.44 5.83
C SER A 105 19.27 -17.29 7.11
N MET A 106 19.90 -17.23 8.29
CA MET A 106 19.19 -17.03 9.56
C MET A 106 18.71 -15.58 9.73
N SER A 107 19.35 -14.59 9.10
CA SER A 107 18.90 -13.19 9.20
C SER A 107 17.58 -12.95 8.46
N ILE A 108 17.26 -13.77 7.44
CA ILE A 108 15.97 -13.72 6.70
C ILE A 108 14.77 -13.97 7.63
N LEU A 109 14.94 -14.76 8.69
CA LEU A 109 13.89 -14.99 9.68
C LEU A 109 13.59 -13.71 10.50
N SER A 110 14.60 -12.87 10.72
CA SER A 110 14.44 -11.61 11.46
C SER A 110 13.72 -10.53 10.64
N THR A 111 13.90 -10.51 9.33
CA THR A 111 13.29 -9.55 8.40
C THR A 111 11.90 -9.99 7.93
N MET A 112 11.21 -10.82 8.70
CA MET A 112 9.90 -11.40 8.35
C MET A 112 9.90 -12.00 6.93
N TRP A 113 10.86 -12.89 6.65
CA TRP A 113 11.03 -13.53 5.33
C TRP A 113 11.17 -12.52 4.17
N ASN A 114 11.70 -11.32 4.44
CA ASN A 114 11.75 -10.20 3.50
C ASN A 114 10.38 -9.80 2.91
N MET A 115 9.26 -10.22 3.52
CA MET A 115 7.91 -9.90 3.04
C MET A 115 7.66 -8.40 2.94
N PRO A 116 8.10 -7.54 3.89
CA PRO A 116 7.95 -6.10 3.74
C PRO A 116 8.63 -5.59 2.47
N ILE A 117 9.87 -6.02 2.19
CA ILE A 117 10.66 -5.62 1.02
C ILE A 117 9.98 -6.07 -0.28
N ILE A 118 9.49 -7.30 -0.33
CA ILE A 118 8.79 -7.84 -1.50
C ILE A 118 7.49 -7.05 -1.75
N SER A 119 6.73 -6.78 -0.68
CA SER A 119 5.45 -6.04 -0.79
C SER A 119 5.66 -4.59 -1.20
N THR A 120 6.68 -3.90 -0.69
CA THR A 120 6.90 -2.48 -0.98
C THR A 120 7.59 -2.26 -2.32
N PHE A 121 8.67 -2.99 -2.61
CA PHE A 121 9.41 -2.78 -3.87
C PHE A 121 8.84 -3.57 -5.04
N GLY A 122 8.31 -4.77 -4.82
CA GLY A 122 7.74 -5.58 -5.90
C GLY A 122 6.41 -5.02 -6.39
N VAL A 123 5.43 -4.93 -5.49
CA VAL A 123 4.04 -4.60 -5.88
C VAL A 123 3.90 -3.14 -6.33
N ASN A 124 4.49 -2.19 -5.61
CA ASN A 124 4.32 -0.76 -5.95
C ASN A 124 5.01 -0.39 -7.27
N PHE A 125 6.12 -1.04 -7.62
CA PHE A 125 6.90 -0.69 -8.81
C PHE A 125 6.08 -0.78 -10.09
N TYR A 126 5.25 -1.81 -10.23
CA TYR A 126 4.41 -1.99 -11.42
C TYR A 126 3.36 -0.89 -11.57
N ILE A 127 2.70 -0.50 -10.47
CA ILE A 127 1.69 0.55 -10.48
C ILE A 127 2.31 1.90 -10.84
N ILE A 128 3.48 2.21 -10.29
CA ILE A 128 4.21 3.46 -10.58
C ILE A 128 4.65 3.52 -12.04
N LEU A 129 5.20 2.43 -12.59
CA LEU A 129 5.58 2.35 -13.99
C LEU A 129 4.40 2.57 -14.93
N MET A 130 3.24 1.97 -14.60
CA MET A 130 2.04 2.15 -15.40
C MET A 130 1.52 3.59 -15.32
N GLY A 131 1.54 4.19 -14.12
CA GLY A 131 1.19 5.60 -13.91
C GLY A 131 2.05 6.54 -14.77
N LYS A 132 3.36 6.30 -14.84
CA LYS A 132 4.26 7.08 -15.71
C LYS A 132 3.90 6.93 -17.19
N LYS A 133 3.66 5.70 -17.67
CA LYS A 133 3.28 5.47 -19.07
C LYS A 133 1.96 6.15 -19.44
N ILE A 134 1.00 6.18 -18.52
CA ILE A 134 -0.28 6.87 -18.69
C ILE A 134 -0.03 8.38 -18.78
N TYR A 135 0.73 8.94 -17.85
CA TYR A 135 1.03 10.37 -17.83
C TYR A 135 1.74 10.84 -19.12
N ASP A 136 2.79 10.13 -19.54
CA ASP A 136 3.57 10.52 -20.72
C ASP A 136 2.78 10.36 -22.02
N ASN A 137 2.04 9.26 -22.18
CA ASN A 137 1.36 8.96 -23.44
C ASN A 137 -0.02 9.62 -23.55
N LEU A 138 -0.82 9.60 -22.49
CA LEU A 138 -2.20 10.09 -22.55
C LEU A 138 -2.26 11.59 -22.24
N ASP A 139 -1.76 12.00 -21.08
CA ASP A 139 -1.89 13.39 -20.62
C ASP A 139 -1.00 14.33 -21.44
N GLN A 140 0.30 14.05 -21.51
CA GLN A 140 1.25 14.86 -22.26
C GLN A 140 1.27 14.55 -23.77
N GLY A 141 0.72 13.41 -24.19
CA GLY A 141 0.73 12.98 -25.60
C GLY A 141 -0.60 13.23 -26.30
N TRP A 142 -1.53 12.28 -26.16
CA TRP A 142 -2.79 12.27 -26.92
C TRP A 142 -3.67 13.48 -26.64
N PHE A 143 -3.78 13.93 -25.38
CA PHE A 143 -4.62 15.09 -25.06
C PHE A 143 -4.03 16.40 -25.58
N GLU A 144 -2.71 16.57 -25.60
CA GLU A 144 -2.10 17.74 -26.23
C GLU A 144 -2.23 17.71 -27.75
N TYR A 145 -2.08 16.52 -28.35
CA TYR A 145 -2.23 16.31 -29.79
C TYR A 145 -3.67 16.51 -30.29
N LEU A 146 -4.68 16.06 -29.55
CA LEU A 146 -6.08 16.30 -29.91
C LEU A 146 -6.58 17.68 -29.46
N GLY A 147 -5.95 18.23 -28.43
CA GLY A 147 -6.29 19.51 -27.83
C GLY A 147 -5.48 20.66 -28.41
N GLY A 148 -5.02 21.52 -27.51
CA GLY A 148 -4.60 22.88 -27.82
C GLY A 148 -3.46 23.00 -28.83
N GLN A 149 -2.48 22.09 -28.83
CA GLN A 149 -1.31 22.23 -29.69
C GLN A 149 -1.64 22.03 -31.18
N ASN A 150 -2.49 21.06 -31.49
CA ASN A 150 -2.87 20.81 -32.88
C ASN A 150 -3.94 21.81 -33.36
N PHE A 151 -4.85 22.24 -32.48
CA PHE A 151 -5.74 23.37 -32.77
C PHE A 151 -4.96 24.65 -33.08
N TYR A 152 -3.92 24.97 -32.30
CA TYR A 152 -3.07 26.12 -32.58
C TYR A 152 -2.34 25.99 -33.93
N LYS A 153 -1.77 24.81 -34.23
CA LYS A 153 -1.08 24.58 -35.52
C LYS A 153 -2.02 24.71 -36.71
N THR A 154 -3.21 24.11 -36.63
CA THR A 154 -4.22 24.19 -37.70
C THR A 154 -4.71 25.62 -37.92
N LEU A 155 -5.00 26.35 -36.84
CA LEU A 155 -5.35 27.77 -36.91
C LEU A 155 -4.23 28.60 -37.54
N PHE A 156 -2.99 28.41 -37.11
CA PHE A 156 -1.85 29.12 -37.68
C PHE A 156 -1.68 28.85 -39.19
N PHE A 157 -1.82 27.60 -39.63
CA PHE A 157 -1.79 27.26 -41.06
C PHE A 157 -2.94 27.91 -41.84
N SER A 158 -4.16 27.89 -41.30
CA SER A 158 -5.32 28.52 -41.94
C SER A 158 -5.18 30.04 -42.04
N LEU A 159 -4.66 30.69 -41.00
CA LEU A 159 -4.40 32.13 -40.99
C LEU A 159 -3.35 32.53 -42.01
N ASN A 160 -2.27 31.76 -42.15
CA ASN A 160 -1.25 32.01 -43.17
C ASN A 160 -1.81 31.88 -44.59
N TYR A 161 -2.70 30.92 -44.84
CA TYR A 161 -3.37 30.79 -46.14
C TYR A 161 -4.28 31.98 -46.45
N ILE A 162 -5.09 32.41 -45.48
CA ILE A 162 -5.95 33.59 -45.60
C ILE A 162 -5.10 34.86 -45.83
N GLN A 163 -3.99 35.00 -45.11
CA GLN A 163 -3.09 36.13 -45.27
C GLN A 163 -2.45 36.15 -46.66
N PHE A 164 -2.12 35.00 -47.24
CA PHE A 164 -1.63 34.92 -48.62
C PHE A 164 -2.67 35.45 -49.63
N ILE A 165 -3.95 35.11 -49.47
CA ILE A 165 -5.03 35.63 -50.32
C ILE A 165 -5.13 37.16 -50.23
N TYR A 166 -5.05 37.72 -49.02
CA TYR A 166 -5.14 39.17 -48.81
C TYR A 166 -3.89 39.94 -49.23
N LYS A 167 -2.73 39.29 -49.35
CA LYS A 167 -1.48 39.93 -49.77
C LYS A 167 -1.41 40.21 -51.27
N HIS A 168 -2.42 39.80 -52.03
CA HIS A 168 -2.51 40.06 -53.45
C HIS A 168 -2.91 41.51 -53.79
N ASN A 169 -2.49 41.98 -54.97
CA ASN A 169 -2.72 43.33 -55.45
C ASN A 169 -4.22 43.70 -55.52
N LEU A 170 -4.52 45.00 -55.39
CA LEU A 170 -5.84 45.63 -55.44
C LEU A 170 -6.76 45.11 -56.58
N LYS A 171 -6.18 44.72 -57.72
CA LYS A 171 -6.91 44.11 -58.86
C LYS A 171 -7.69 42.84 -58.47
N ILE A 172 -7.10 41.97 -57.66
CA ILE A 172 -7.74 40.71 -57.23
C ILE A 172 -8.88 40.99 -56.25
N TYR A 173 -8.72 42.00 -55.39
CA TYR A 173 -9.77 42.45 -54.47
C TYR A 173 -11.02 42.96 -55.20
N LEU A 174 -10.83 43.77 -56.25
CA LEU A 174 -11.93 44.27 -57.08
C LEU A 174 -12.65 43.14 -57.83
N LEU A 175 -11.90 42.12 -58.30
CA LEU A 175 -12.47 40.96 -58.98
C LEU A 175 -13.33 40.10 -58.02
N LEU A 176 -12.91 39.94 -56.77
CA LEU A 176 -13.70 39.29 -55.71
C LEU A 176 -15.01 40.04 -55.41
N MET A 177 -14.99 41.37 -55.40
CA MET A 177 -16.20 42.18 -55.16
C MET A 177 -17.24 41.99 -56.27
N ILE A 178 -16.82 41.93 -57.53
CA ILE A 178 -17.73 41.71 -58.67
C ILE A 178 -18.35 40.31 -58.59
N LEU A 179 -17.54 39.28 -58.31
CA LEU A 179 -18.02 37.91 -58.12
C LEU A 179 -19.07 37.84 -57.01
N TRP A 180 -18.86 38.54 -55.90
CA TRP A 180 -19.80 38.55 -54.79
C TRP A 180 -21.15 39.18 -55.14
N ILE A 181 -21.15 40.29 -55.90
CA ILE A 181 -22.39 40.91 -56.40
C ILE A 181 -23.15 39.93 -57.31
N ILE A 182 -22.46 39.21 -58.20
CA ILE A 182 -23.09 38.22 -59.07
C ILE A 182 -23.73 37.09 -58.24
N ILE A 183 -23.03 36.59 -57.22
CA ILE A 183 -23.57 35.55 -56.32
C ILE A 183 -24.82 36.06 -55.59
N LEU A 184 -24.81 37.30 -55.10
CA LEU A 184 -25.98 37.90 -54.45
C LEU A 184 -27.18 37.96 -55.41
N MET A 185 -26.96 38.42 -56.65
CA MET A 185 -28.02 38.48 -57.65
C MET A 185 -28.59 37.09 -57.95
N MET A 186 -27.74 36.07 -58.04
CA MET A 186 -28.17 34.68 -58.24
C MET A 186 -28.98 34.16 -57.04
N MET A 187 -28.58 34.48 -55.81
CA MET A 187 -29.33 34.09 -54.60
C MET A 187 -30.71 34.77 -54.54
N PHE A 188 -30.81 36.05 -54.87
CA PHE A 188 -32.09 36.75 -54.95
C PHE A 188 -33.00 36.14 -56.02
N TYR A 189 -32.45 35.82 -57.18
CA TYR A 189 -33.19 35.18 -58.26
C TYR A 189 -33.68 33.77 -57.86
N LEU A 190 -32.82 32.94 -57.27
CA LEU A 190 -33.19 31.62 -56.75
C LEU A 190 -34.30 31.70 -55.69
N ASN A 191 -34.22 32.66 -54.75
CA ASN A 191 -35.28 32.86 -53.77
C ASN A 191 -36.60 33.27 -54.43
N SER A 192 -36.57 34.12 -55.46
CA SER A 192 -37.79 34.53 -56.17
C SER A 192 -38.47 33.36 -56.91
N LEU A 193 -37.68 32.42 -57.45
CA LEU A 193 -38.15 31.18 -58.07
C LEU A 193 -38.74 30.18 -57.08
N MET A 194 -38.27 30.17 -55.83
CA MET A 194 -38.77 29.27 -54.78
C MET A 194 -40.03 29.80 -54.07
N SER A 195 -40.32 31.10 -54.21
CA SER A 195 -41.50 31.76 -53.64
C SER A 195 -42.73 31.80 -54.56
N ALA A 196 -42.60 31.35 -55.81
CA ALA A 196 -43.67 31.21 -56.80
C ALA A 196 -44.07 29.73 -56.94
#